data_AF-A0A1F6Z0X0-F1
#
_entry.id   AF-A0A1F6Z0X0-F1
#
_cell.length_a   1.000
_cell.length_b   1.000
_cell.length_c   1.000
_cell.angle_alpha   90.00
_cell.angle_beta   90.00
_cell.angle_gamma   90.00
#
_symmetry.space_group_name_H-M   'P 1'
#
loop_
_entity.id
_entity.type
_entity.pdbx_description
1 polymer ?
#
loop_
_entity_poly.entity_id
_entity_poly.type
_entity_poly.pdbx_seq_one_letter_code
_entity_poly.pdbx_strand_id
1 'polypeptide(L)' 'MPKCVYCGKLYDIPKGLTLVMNDGRIQYLCSSKCRKNMLMKRRKVRWIHKSEEIKTNAVIEPKKSAEKNN' A
#
# COMPACT_ATOMS: atom_id res chain seq x y z
N MET A 1 -0.48 0.34 -12.74
CA MET A 1 0.75 0.93 -12.17
C MET A 1 1.19 0.16 -10.95
N PRO A 2 2.41 -0.39 -10.86
CA PRO A 2 2.89 -1.01 -9.63
C PRO A 2 2.92 0.01 -8.48
N LYS A 3 2.41 -0.40 -7.30
CA LYS A 3 2.38 0.40 -6.07
C LYS A 3 3.53 -0.01 -5.17
N CYS A 4 4.35 0.94 -4.75
CA CYS A 4 5.40 0.65 -3.78
C CYS A 4 4.78 0.31 -2.42
N VAL A 5 5.09 -0.86 -1.88
CA VAL A 5 4.55 -1.33 -0.58
C VAL A 5 4.99 -0.43 0.58
N TYR A 6 6.17 0.18 0.46
CA TYR A 6 6.74 0.98 1.54
C TYR A 6 6.25 2.44 1.52
N CYS A 7 6.31 3.13 0.38
CA CYS A 7 5.95 4.56 0.30
C CYS A 7 4.55 4.83 -0.27
N GLY A 8 3.83 3.80 -0.75
CA GLY A 8 2.47 3.91 -1.28
C GLY A 8 2.35 4.60 -2.64
N LYS A 9 3.45 5.13 -3.20
CA LYS A 9 3.44 5.82 -4.50
C LYS A 9 3.26 4.82 -5.65
N LEU A 10 2.41 5.18 -6.60
CA LEU A 10 2.32 4.56 -7.93
C LEU A 10 3.48 5.07 -8.80
N TYR A 11 4.03 4.22 -9.67
CA TYR A 11 5.14 4.61 -10.56
C TYR A 11 5.03 3.99 -11.95
N ASP A 12 5.17 4.82 -13.00
CA ASP A 12 5.01 4.44 -14.41
C ASP A 12 6.06 3.47 -14.91
N ILE A 13 7.32 3.77 -14.65
CA ILE A 13 8.44 3.01 -15.18
C ILE A 13 8.88 1.99 -14.13
N PRO A 14 8.98 0.68 -14.45
CA PRO A 14 9.46 -0.32 -13.51
C PRO A 14 10.85 0.06 -13.02
N LYS A 15 10.95 0.40 -11.73
CA LYS A 15 12.18 0.85 -11.06
C LYS A 15 12.29 0.16 -9.69
N GLY A 16 13.52 0.02 -9.21
CA GLY A 16 13.81 -0.52 -7.88
C GLY A 16 13.92 -2.04 -7.88
N LEU A 17 13.12 -2.72 -7.06
CA LEU A 17 13.22 -4.17 -6.85
C LEU A 17 11.86 -4.80 -6.55
N THR A 18 11.69 -6.01 -7.06
CA THR A 18 10.57 -6.90 -6.76
C THR A 18 11.02 -7.94 -5.73
N LEU A 19 10.43 -7.90 -4.54
CA LEU A 19 10.75 -8.82 -3.45
C LEU A 19 9.71 -9.94 -3.44
N VAL A 20 10.15 -11.17 -3.69
CA VAL A 20 9.33 -12.38 -3.55
C VAL A 20 9.51 -12.91 -2.15
N MET A 21 8.40 -13.01 -1.42
CA MET A 21 8.36 -13.53 -0.05
C MET A 21 8.23 -15.05 -0.05
N ASN A 22 8.60 -15.69 1.06
CA ASN A 22 8.52 -17.16 1.21
C ASN A 22 7.08 -17.70 1.08
N ASP A 23 6.07 -16.86 1.34
CA ASP A 23 4.65 -17.17 1.17
C ASP A 23 4.14 -16.93 -0.27
N GLY A 24 5.04 -16.63 -1.21
CA GLY A 24 4.73 -16.34 -2.61
C GLY A 24 4.21 -14.93 -2.87
N ARG A 25 4.07 -14.07 -1.84
CA ARG A 25 3.62 -12.68 -2.06
C ARG A 25 4.70 -11.85 -2.74
N ILE A 26 4.29 -11.08 -3.74
CA ILE A 26 5.17 -10.18 -4.48
C ILE A 26 5.02 -8.76 -3.90
N GLN A 27 6.12 -8.22 -3.39
CA GLN A 27 6.19 -6.84 -2.89
C GLN A 27 7.04 -5.98 -3.80
N TYR A 28 6.46 -4.90 -4.29
CA TYR A 28 7.16 -3.95 -5.15
C TYR A 28 7.77 -2.80 -4.35
N LEU A 29 9.03 -2.46 -4.64
CA LEU A 29 9.75 -1.34 -4.05
C LEU A 29 10.27 -0.43 -5.14
N CYS A 30 9.87 0.84 -5.10
CA CYS A 30 10.24 1.81 -6.15
C CYS A 30 11.70 2.27 -6.11
N SER A 31 12.41 2.15 -4.98
CA SER A 31 13.79 2.64 -4.85
C SER A 31 14.59 1.98 -3.73
N SER A 32 15.91 2.13 -3.80
CA SER A 32 16.86 1.72 -2.75
C SER A 32 16.60 2.43 -1.41
N LYS A 33 16.07 3.66 -1.42
CA LYS A 33 15.64 4.38 -0.21
C LYS A 33 14.52 3.65 0.53
N CYS A 34 13.54 3.11 -0.20
CA CYS A 34 12.44 2.34 0.38
C CYS A 34 12.94 1.01 0.94
N ARG A 35 13.78 0.29 0.18
CA ARG A 35 14.38 -0.98 0.61
C ARG A 35 15.18 -0.84 1.91
N LYS A 36 16.11 0.13 1.97
CA LYS A 36 16.96 0.34 3.15
C LYS A 36 16.13 0.67 4.39
N ASN A 37 15.13 1.54 4.26
CA ASN A 37 14.29 1.88 5.42
C ASN A 37 13.36 0.74 5.84
N MET A 38 12.86 -0.06 4.90
CA MET A 38 12.10 -1.26 5.19
C MET A 38 12.95 -2.28 5.96
N LEU A 39 14.21 -2.49 5.55
CA LEU A 39 15.15 -3.38 6.23
C LEU A 39 15.50 -2.87 7.64
N MET A 40 15.66 -1.56 7.81
CA MET A 40 15.85 -0.91 9.12
C MET A 40 14.56 -0.84 9.96
N LYS A 41 13.44 -1.42 9.50
CA LYS A 41 12.13 -1.43 10.18
C LYS A 41 11.60 -0.02 10.50
N ARG A 42 12.03 1.02 9.78
CA ARG A 42 11.57 2.40 9.96
C ARG A 42 10.25 2.61 9.24
N ARG A 43 9.11 2.55 9.94
CA ARG A 43 7.79 2.77 9.30
C ARG A 43 7.26 4.20 9.38
N LYS A 44 7.70 4.97 10.38
CA LYS A 44 7.23 6.36 10.63
C LYS A 44 8.28 7.37 10.17
N VAL A 45 8.33 7.65 8.87
CA VAL A 45 9.25 8.64 8.30
C VAL A 45 8.49 9.80 7.70
N ARG A 46 8.94 11.04 7.98
CA ARG A 46 8.25 12.28 7.58
C ARG A 46 8.02 12.43 6.07
N TRP A 47 8.89 11.83 5.25
CA TRP A 47 8.86 11.98 3.79
C TRP A 47 7.91 11.01 3.08
N ILE A 48 7.35 10.03 3.78
CA ILE A 48 6.26 9.23 3.25
C ILE A 48 4.99 9.99 3.58
N HIS A 49 4.39 10.60 2.56
CA HIS A 49 3.03 11.09 2.67
C HIS A 49 2.15 9.87 2.90
N LYS A 50 1.71 9.67 4.14
CA LYS A 50 0.60 8.77 4.43
C LYS A 50 -0.57 9.41 3.71
N SER A 51 -0.88 8.95 2.49
CA SER A 51 -2.03 9.45 1.75
C SER A 51 -3.22 9.32 2.70
N GLU A 52 -3.99 10.40 2.83
CA GLU A 52 -5.15 10.46 3.72
C GLU A 52 -6.29 9.52 3.28
N GLU A 53 -6.02 8.57 2.37
CA GLU A 53 -6.93 7.54 1.84
C GLU A 53 -7.52 6.62 2.91
N ILE A 54 -6.94 6.57 4.13
CA ILE A 54 -7.56 5.81 5.24
C ILE A 54 -8.78 6.53 5.82
N LYS A 55 -8.92 7.85 5.64
CA LYS A 55 -10.08 8.58 6.21
C LYS A 55 -11.35 8.46 5.36
N THR A 56 -11.25 8.19 4.06
CA THR A 56 -12.41 8.25 3.14
C THR A 56 -13.12 6.90 2.95
N ASN A 57 -12.41 5.77 3.08
CA ASN A 57 -13.03 4.44 2.86
C ASN A 57 -13.76 3.87 4.10
N ALA A 58 -13.69 4.52 5.26
CA ALA A 58 -14.49 4.14 6.43
C ALA A 58 -15.95 4.63 6.37
N VAL A 59 -16.33 5.44 5.36
CA VAL A 59 -17.65 6.08 5.27
C VAL A 59 -18.59 5.36 4.31
N ILE A 60 -18.11 4.45 3.45
CA ILE A 60 -18.92 3.84 2.39
C ILE A 60 -18.88 2.30 2.46
N GLU A 61 -19.43 1.75 3.55
CA GLU A 61 -20.08 0.43 3.48
C GLU A 61 -21.58 0.64 3.69
N PRO A 62 -22.41 0.78 2.63
CA PRO A 62 -23.85 0.67 2.81
C PRO A 62 -24.18 -0.79 3.12
N LYS A 63 -24.52 -1.04 4.38
CA LYS A 63 -25.22 -2.26 4.81
C LYS A 63 -26.50 -2.41 3.98
N LYS A 64 -26.50 -3.35 3.02
CA LYS A 64 -27.73 -3.92 2.46
C LYS A 64 -27.82 -5.38 2.89
N SER A 65 -28.22 -5.57 4.14
CA SER A 65 -28.85 -6.79 4.62
C SER A 65 -30.22 -6.41 5.20
N ALA A 66 -31.26 -6.51 4.38
CA ALA A 66 -32.64 -6.83 4.76
C ALA A 66 -33.56 -6.68 3.53
N GLU A 67 -33.69 -7.76 2.75
CA GLU A 67 -34.96 -8.05 2.08
C GLU A 67 -36.04 -8.19 3.16
N LYS A 68 -37.06 -7.34 3.12
CA LYS A 68 -38.38 -7.64 3.67
C LYS A 68 -39.42 -7.29 2.61
N ASN A 69 -40.00 -8.35 2.09
CA ASN A 69 -41.16 -8.38 1.22
C ASN A 69 -42.33 -7.63 1.85
N ASN A 70 -43.07 -6.89 1.04
CA ASN A 70 -44.47 -6.57 1.27
C ASN A 70 -45.23 -6.75 -0.04
#